data_AF-A0A821H8R9-F1
#
_entry.id   AF-A0A821H8R9-F1
#
_cell.length_a   1.000
_cell.length_b   1.000
_cell.length_c   1.000
_cell.angle_alpha   90.00
_cell.angle_beta   90.00
_cell.angle_gamma   90.00
#
_symmetry.space_group_name_H-M   'P 1'
#
loop_
_entity.id
_entity.type
_entity.pdbx_description
1 polymer ?
#
loop_
_entity_poly.entity_id
_entity_poly.type
_entity_poly.pdbx_seq_one_letter_code
_entity_poly.pdbx_strand_id
1 'polypeptide(L)'
;IFIFKILDSSYTAENHRHCIDTSRPLVQAIDELYTYAMLKEFASIPPTISSAGRQLQEPILLAARNVVDGACRIIECSKALIVNSKEASLWQQLATHTKSVSEAIKRLATSVKEMTPGQQECERAVDELRNLFQEVDKAIINVDSLRKADKSLQFHQEQISSSSHFLTELINNIRQSSKCEPECISSYVSQFITYLEPFIHHTIHYVSYMIYRNEKIHLLEQIKSLVETSLQLIFSTKESGGNIKNLQWHKIIDNNSDLLIKLIYKLIHTIEEQSSSIGIMNGLCENVRKLISTLDTTKITHQGHFIDYQIRMIEILQQMIITIEQIHASDNIRHLANQLTRQYNELINITYGAIGTVNTNDLSIHIKNIVQDLGLISTELIDKLGQNNSRNDLDILCKRIIEKISYVVTVLQGSAHGIQACINASSAV
;
A
#
# COMPACT_ATOMS: atom_id res chain seq x y z
N ILE A 1 -12.45 43.32 -44.41
CA ILE A 1 -13.75 42.79 -44.89
C ILE A 1 -14.47 43.78 -45.82
N PHE A 2 -14.63 45.06 -45.45
CA PHE A 2 -15.35 46.04 -46.27
C PHE A 2 -14.66 46.36 -47.62
N ILE A 3 -13.33 46.43 -47.64
CA ILE A 3 -12.54 46.77 -48.85
C ILE A 3 -12.54 45.64 -49.87
N PHE A 4 -12.49 44.37 -49.42
CA PHE A 4 -12.61 43.21 -50.31
C PHE A 4 -13.99 43.17 -50.99
N LYS A 5 -15.06 43.55 -50.29
CA LYS A 5 -16.41 43.65 -50.88
C LYS A 5 -16.52 44.76 -51.94
N ILE A 6 -15.78 45.86 -51.80
CA ILE A 6 -15.75 46.96 -52.76
C ILE A 6 -14.95 46.58 -54.03
N LEU A 7 -13.85 45.85 -53.86
CA LEU A 7 -13.06 45.33 -54.97
C LEU A 7 -13.83 44.26 -55.76
N ASP A 8 -14.57 43.39 -55.06
CA ASP A 8 -15.39 42.32 -55.63
C ASP A 8 -16.62 42.86 -56.38
N SER A 9 -17.22 43.96 -55.88
CA SER A 9 -18.33 44.64 -56.57
C SER A 9 -17.91 45.56 -57.71
N SER A 10 -16.66 46.06 -57.71
CA SER A 10 -16.13 46.97 -58.72
C SER A 10 -14.61 46.86 -58.89
N TYR A 11 -14.19 46.04 -59.86
CA TYR A 11 -12.78 45.78 -60.12
C TYR A 11 -12.15 46.89 -60.98
N THR A 12 -11.68 47.95 -60.34
CA THR A 12 -10.93 49.05 -60.96
C THR A 12 -9.48 49.08 -60.49
N ALA A 13 -8.56 49.63 -61.29
CA ALA A 13 -7.16 49.75 -60.93
C ALA A 13 -6.95 50.57 -59.64
N GLU A 14 -7.82 51.54 -59.39
CA GLU A 14 -7.82 52.38 -58.19
C GLU A 14 -8.27 51.61 -56.95
N ASN A 15 -9.37 50.85 -57.03
CA ASN A 15 -9.84 49.98 -55.94
C ASN A 15 -8.84 48.87 -55.62
N HIS A 16 -8.19 48.31 -56.65
CA HIS A 16 -7.12 47.32 -56.47
C HIS A 16 -5.92 47.91 -55.73
N ARG A 17 -5.48 49.11 -56.11
CA ARG A 17 -4.39 49.82 -55.43
C ARG A 17 -4.75 50.18 -53.99
N HIS A 18 -5.98 50.64 -53.74
CA HIS A 18 -6.47 50.93 -52.40
C HIS A 18 -6.54 49.67 -51.51
N CYS A 19 -6.91 48.51 -52.07
CA CYS A 19 -6.88 47.23 -51.36
C CYS A 19 -5.45 46.80 -50.99
N ILE A 20 -4.49 46.95 -51.90
CA ILE A 20 -3.06 46.70 -51.64
C ILE A 20 -2.54 47.62 -50.54
N ASP A 21 -2.81 48.92 -50.64
CA ASP A 21 -2.30 49.88 -49.65
C ASP A 21 -2.93 49.66 -48.27
N THR A 22 -4.20 49.25 -48.20
CA THR A 22 -4.86 48.98 -46.92
C THR A 22 -4.54 47.61 -46.33
N SER A 23 -4.09 46.65 -47.15
CA SER A 23 -3.60 45.35 -46.67
C SER A 23 -2.12 45.38 -46.26
N ARG A 24 -1.35 46.41 -46.66
CA ARG A 24 0.06 46.58 -46.30
C ARG A 24 0.33 46.55 -44.78
N PRO A 25 -0.45 47.21 -43.90
CA PRO A 25 -0.26 47.10 -42.45
C PRO A 25 -0.53 45.70 -41.90
N LEU A 26 -1.46 44.93 -42.50
CA LEU A 26 -1.72 43.55 -42.11
C LEU A 26 -0.54 42.64 -42.49
N VAL A 27 0.03 42.83 -43.68
CA VAL A 27 1.24 42.12 -44.11
C VAL A 27 2.41 42.47 -43.19
N GLN A 28 2.60 43.75 -42.86
CA GLN A 28 3.62 44.19 -41.90
C GLN A 28 3.44 43.55 -40.53
N ALA A 29 2.21 43.50 -40.00
CA ALA A 29 1.93 42.84 -38.73
C ALA A 29 2.18 41.32 -38.76
N ILE A 30 1.93 40.66 -39.90
CA ILE A 30 2.25 39.24 -40.09
C ILE A 30 3.77 39.03 -40.14
N ASP A 31 4.50 39.91 -40.83
CA ASP A 31 5.97 39.85 -40.91
C ASP A 31 6.62 40.13 -39.55
N GLU A 32 6.08 41.07 -38.77
CA GLU A 32 6.50 41.34 -37.39
C GLU A 32 6.23 40.14 -36.49
N LEU A 33 5.04 39.52 -36.59
CA LEU A 33 4.70 38.31 -35.84
C LEU A 33 5.59 37.12 -36.23
N TYR A 34 5.87 36.95 -37.52
CA TYR A 34 6.78 35.91 -38.01
C TYR A 34 8.19 36.13 -37.47
N THR A 35 8.68 37.36 -37.52
CA THR A 35 10.00 37.74 -36.98
C THR A 35 10.07 37.47 -35.48
N TYR A 36 9.01 37.84 -34.74
CA TYR A 36 8.88 37.57 -33.31
C TYR A 36 8.86 36.06 -33.01
N ALA A 37 8.08 35.27 -33.75
CA ALA A 37 8.00 33.81 -33.58
C ALA A 37 9.33 33.09 -33.91
N MET A 38 10.19 33.71 -34.71
CA MET A 38 11.52 33.19 -35.07
C MET A 38 12.64 33.65 -34.12
N LEU A 39 12.34 34.45 -33.09
CA LEU A 39 13.33 34.77 -32.06
C LEU A 39 13.81 33.49 -31.38
N LYS A 40 15.10 33.43 -31.08
CA LYS A 40 15.74 32.23 -30.49
C LYS A 40 15.14 31.79 -29.17
N GLU A 41 14.50 32.69 -28.43
CA GLU A 41 13.79 32.40 -27.19
C GLU A 41 12.50 31.58 -27.40
N PHE A 42 11.92 31.63 -28.61
CA PHE A 42 10.78 30.81 -29.03
C PHE A 42 11.19 29.67 -29.98
N ALA A 43 12.45 29.64 -30.42
CA ALA A 43 12.98 28.55 -31.22
C ALA A 43 13.01 27.26 -30.38
N SER A 44 12.35 26.22 -30.89
CA SER A 44 12.37 24.91 -30.25
C SER A 44 13.81 24.42 -30.09
N ILE A 45 14.18 24.00 -28.87
CA ILE A 45 15.46 23.37 -28.61
C ILE A 45 15.43 22.00 -29.30
N PRO A 46 16.31 21.73 -30.28
CA PRO A 46 16.29 20.46 -30.98
C PRO A 46 16.54 19.33 -29.96
N PRO A 47 15.69 18.28 -29.95
CA PRO A 47 15.86 17.17 -29.02
C PRO A 47 17.19 16.46 -29.32
N THR A 48 17.99 16.24 -28.28
CA THR A 48 19.26 15.52 -28.41
C THR A 48 19.04 14.04 -28.15
N ILE A 49 19.42 13.19 -29.11
CA ILE A 49 19.37 11.73 -28.91
C ILE A 49 20.60 11.30 -28.10
N SER A 50 20.35 10.71 -26.93
CA SER A 50 21.39 10.18 -26.06
C SER A 50 22.21 9.09 -26.75
N SER A 51 23.42 8.81 -26.26
CA SER A 51 24.26 7.72 -26.76
C SER A 51 23.56 6.36 -26.63
N ALA A 52 22.90 6.13 -25.49
CA ALA A 52 22.07 4.94 -25.26
C ALA A 52 20.89 4.85 -26.23
N GLY A 53 20.20 5.97 -26.49
CA GLY A 53 19.11 6.02 -27.47
C GLY A 53 19.56 5.66 -28.89
N ARG A 54 20.76 6.11 -29.29
CA ARG A 54 21.37 5.71 -30.57
C ARG A 54 21.67 4.22 -30.62
N GLN A 55 22.21 3.65 -29.55
CA GLN A 55 22.48 2.20 -29.48
C GLN A 55 21.19 1.37 -29.59
N LEU A 56 20.10 1.80 -28.94
CA LEU A 56 18.80 1.13 -29.03
C LEU A 56 18.18 1.19 -30.44
N GLN A 57 18.50 2.22 -31.23
CA GLN A 57 18.02 2.36 -32.61
C GLN A 57 18.82 1.51 -33.61
N GLU A 58 20.06 1.14 -33.30
CA GLU A 58 20.97 0.44 -34.21
C GLU A 58 20.36 -0.85 -34.81
N PRO A 59 19.69 -1.74 -34.04
CA PRO A 59 19.08 -2.95 -34.60
C PRO A 59 17.99 -2.65 -35.65
N ILE A 60 17.17 -1.61 -35.41
CA ILE A 60 16.13 -1.17 -36.36
C ILE A 60 16.79 -0.64 -37.64
N LEU A 61 17.82 0.19 -37.50
CA LEU A 61 18.53 0.79 -38.64
C LEU A 61 19.24 -0.27 -39.48
N LEU A 62 19.90 -1.24 -38.85
CA LEU A 62 20.54 -2.37 -39.53
C LEU A 62 19.51 -3.24 -40.26
N ALA A 63 18.38 -3.55 -39.61
CA ALA A 63 17.32 -4.32 -40.25
C ALA A 63 16.72 -3.57 -41.46
N ALA A 64 16.49 -2.26 -41.34
CA ALA A 64 16.00 -1.43 -42.43
C ALA A 64 17.00 -1.37 -43.60
N ARG A 65 18.30 -1.22 -43.31
CA ARG A 65 19.35 -1.25 -44.33
C ARG A 65 19.36 -2.58 -45.09
N ASN A 66 19.25 -3.71 -44.40
CA ASN A 66 19.20 -5.03 -45.02
C ASN A 66 18.00 -5.20 -45.98
N VAL A 67 16.85 -4.59 -45.67
CA VAL A 67 15.68 -4.56 -46.56
C VAL A 67 16.00 -3.77 -47.84
N VAL A 68 16.60 -2.58 -47.70
CA VAL A 68 16.97 -1.73 -48.84
C VAL A 68 18.02 -2.40 -49.71
N ASP A 69 19.10 -2.91 -49.12
CA ASP A 69 20.17 -3.59 -49.85
C ASP A 69 19.65 -4.82 -50.60
N GLY A 70 18.75 -5.59 -49.97
CA GLY A 70 18.10 -6.72 -50.61
C GLY A 70 17.20 -6.30 -51.78
N ALA A 71 16.45 -5.20 -51.65
CA ALA A 71 15.64 -4.65 -52.73
C ALA A 71 16.50 -4.17 -53.91
N CYS A 72 17.64 -3.53 -53.66
CA CYS A 72 18.61 -3.18 -54.70
C CYS A 72 19.09 -4.41 -55.47
N ARG A 73 19.46 -5.50 -54.77
CA ARG A 73 19.86 -6.77 -55.41
C ARG A 73 18.75 -7.40 -56.24
N ILE A 74 17.50 -7.31 -55.81
CA ILE A 74 16.34 -7.76 -56.60
C ILE A 74 16.24 -6.96 -57.90
N ILE A 75 16.39 -5.64 -57.85
CA ILE A 75 16.33 -4.77 -59.04
C ILE A 75 17.48 -5.08 -60.00
N GLU A 76 18.70 -5.24 -59.50
CA GLU A 76 19.87 -5.59 -60.31
C GLU A 76 19.71 -6.95 -61.01
N CYS A 77 19.26 -7.97 -60.27
CA CYS A 77 19.00 -9.30 -60.83
C CYS A 77 17.84 -9.27 -61.84
N SER A 78 16.80 -8.49 -61.56
CA SER A 78 15.68 -8.28 -62.50
C SER A 78 16.15 -7.61 -63.79
N LYS A 79 17.05 -6.62 -63.70
CA LYS A 79 17.65 -5.98 -64.87
C LYS A 79 18.45 -6.98 -65.71
N ALA A 80 19.21 -7.87 -65.07
CA ALA A 80 19.93 -8.95 -65.77
C ALA A 80 18.96 -9.93 -66.46
N LEU A 81 17.86 -10.31 -65.79
CA LEU A 81 16.82 -11.18 -66.36
C LEU A 81 16.08 -10.57 -67.55
N ILE A 82 15.90 -9.24 -67.59
CA ILE A 82 15.32 -8.55 -68.76
C ILE A 82 16.22 -8.73 -69.98
N VAL A 83 17.55 -8.74 -69.79
CA VAL A 83 18.52 -8.95 -70.86
C VAL A 83 18.64 -10.43 -71.23
N ASN A 84 18.61 -11.35 -70.27
CA ASN A 84 18.76 -12.79 -70.48
C ASN A 84 17.70 -13.64 -69.74
N SER A 85 16.49 -13.70 -70.30
CA SER A 85 15.31 -14.26 -69.61
C SER A 85 15.28 -15.79 -69.49
N LYS A 86 16.12 -16.51 -70.24
CA LYS A 86 16.17 -17.99 -70.25
C LYS A 86 17.17 -18.56 -69.24
N GLU A 87 17.94 -17.71 -68.57
CA GLU A 87 19.00 -18.14 -67.68
C GLU A 87 18.46 -18.58 -66.31
N ALA A 88 18.46 -19.91 -66.08
CA ALA A 88 17.91 -20.51 -64.86
C ALA A 88 18.64 -20.07 -63.57
N SER A 89 19.96 -19.82 -63.65
CA SER A 89 20.77 -19.33 -62.52
C SER A 89 20.30 -17.96 -62.03
N LEU A 90 19.95 -17.04 -62.93
CA LEU A 90 19.44 -15.71 -62.56
C LEU A 90 18.07 -15.80 -61.89
N TRP A 91 17.19 -16.69 -62.36
CA TRP A 91 15.91 -16.95 -61.69
C TRP A 91 16.09 -17.52 -60.29
N GLN A 92 17.06 -18.42 -60.08
CA GLN A 92 17.39 -18.95 -58.76
C GLN A 92 17.97 -17.87 -57.82
N GLN A 93 18.82 -16.99 -58.35
CA GLN A 93 19.34 -15.83 -57.60
C GLN A 93 18.22 -14.86 -57.21
N LEU A 94 17.31 -14.55 -58.14
CA LEU A 94 16.14 -13.70 -57.85
C LEU A 94 15.27 -14.29 -56.73
N ALA A 95 14.98 -15.60 -56.79
CA ALA A 95 14.23 -16.28 -55.74
C ALA A 95 14.94 -16.22 -54.38
N THR A 96 16.27 -16.36 -54.38
CA THR A 96 17.09 -16.25 -53.17
C THR A 96 17.07 -14.83 -52.59
N HIS A 97 17.23 -13.80 -53.43
CA HIS A 97 17.16 -12.40 -53.02
C HIS A 97 15.78 -12.04 -52.46
N THR A 98 14.70 -12.46 -53.12
CA THR A 98 13.32 -12.26 -52.65
C THR A 98 13.07 -12.92 -51.29
N LYS A 99 13.58 -14.15 -51.08
CA LYS A 99 13.51 -14.83 -49.78
C LYS A 99 14.29 -14.06 -48.71
N SER A 100 15.49 -13.58 -49.03
CA SER A 100 16.32 -12.78 -48.12
C SER A 100 15.64 -11.48 -47.70
N VAL A 101 15.02 -10.76 -48.65
CA VAL A 101 14.26 -9.53 -48.35
C VAL A 101 13.06 -9.83 -47.46
N SER A 102 12.34 -10.92 -47.74
CA SER A 102 11.19 -11.33 -46.91
C SER A 102 11.60 -11.60 -45.45
N GLU A 103 12.76 -12.24 -45.26
CA GLU A 103 13.33 -12.47 -43.93
C GLU A 103 13.80 -11.16 -43.27
N ALA A 104 14.43 -10.26 -44.02
CA ALA A 104 14.83 -8.95 -43.53
C ALA A 104 13.62 -8.11 -43.07
N ILE A 105 12.50 -8.17 -43.79
CA ILE A 105 11.24 -7.50 -43.41
C ILE A 105 10.70 -8.08 -42.09
N LYS A 106 10.73 -9.40 -41.90
CA LYS A 106 10.33 -10.02 -40.62
C LYS A 106 11.22 -9.58 -39.46
N ARG A 107 12.54 -9.50 -39.69
CA ARG A 107 13.50 -9.00 -38.69
C ARG A 107 13.30 -7.52 -38.38
N LEU A 108 12.96 -6.72 -39.37
CA LEU A 108 12.62 -5.31 -39.15
C LEU A 108 11.36 -5.17 -38.30
N ALA A 109 10.30 -5.92 -38.63
CA ALA A 109 9.05 -5.89 -37.87
C ALA A 109 9.23 -6.31 -36.41
N THR A 110 10.02 -7.36 -36.15
CA THR A 110 10.37 -7.80 -34.79
C THR A 110 11.22 -6.77 -34.06
N SER A 111 12.26 -6.23 -34.70
CA SER A 111 13.13 -5.21 -34.10
C SER A 111 12.37 -3.94 -33.71
N VAL A 112 11.44 -3.48 -34.56
CA VAL A 112 10.59 -2.32 -34.24
C VAL A 112 9.71 -2.61 -33.03
N LYS A 113 9.11 -3.81 -32.95
CA LYS A 113 8.26 -4.19 -31.83
C LYS A 113 9.04 -4.25 -30.51
N GLU A 114 10.23 -4.86 -30.53
CA GLU A 114 11.04 -5.08 -29.31
C GLU A 114 11.74 -3.81 -28.83
N MET A 115 12.12 -2.91 -29.74
CA MET A 115 12.82 -1.67 -29.41
C MET A 115 11.86 -0.48 -29.26
N THR A 116 10.54 -0.72 -29.16
CA THR A 116 9.56 0.34 -28.87
C THR A 116 9.79 0.87 -27.45
N PRO A 117 9.72 2.21 -27.23
CA PRO A 117 9.91 2.79 -25.90
C PRO A 117 9.05 2.12 -24.82
N GLY A 118 9.66 1.79 -23.68
CA GLY A 118 8.98 1.19 -22.54
C GLY A 118 8.78 -0.34 -22.62
N GLN A 119 9.01 -1.00 -23.76
CA GLN A 119 8.85 -2.46 -23.84
C GLN A 119 9.81 -3.23 -22.92
N GLN A 120 11.11 -2.91 -22.99
CA GLN A 120 12.12 -3.59 -22.18
C GLN A 120 11.96 -3.29 -20.69
N GLU A 121 11.58 -2.06 -20.34
CA GLU A 121 11.31 -1.66 -18.96
C GLU A 121 10.07 -2.37 -18.41
N CYS A 122 9.00 -2.48 -19.19
CA CYS A 122 7.83 -3.28 -18.81
C CYS A 122 8.17 -4.75 -18.62
N GLU A 123 8.99 -5.35 -19.48
CA GLU A 123 9.40 -6.76 -19.34
C GLU A 123 10.19 -6.98 -18.04
N ARG A 124 11.18 -6.12 -17.78
CA ARG A 124 11.96 -6.15 -16.52
C ARG A 124 11.06 -5.99 -15.30
N ALA A 125 10.15 -5.01 -15.33
CA ALA A 125 9.19 -4.78 -14.26
C ALA A 125 8.26 -5.97 -14.03
N VAL A 126 7.84 -6.68 -15.08
CA VAL A 126 7.03 -7.91 -14.93
C VAL A 126 7.81 -9.00 -14.19
N ASP A 127 9.09 -9.20 -14.50
CA ASP A 127 9.91 -10.19 -13.82
C ASP A 127 10.20 -9.82 -12.36
N GLU A 128 10.45 -8.54 -12.07
CA GLU A 128 10.59 -8.01 -10.71
C GLU A 128 9.30 -8.22 -9.89
N LEU A 129 8.14 -7.91 -10.47
CA LEU A 129 6.83 -8.13 -9.83
C LEU A 129 6.53 -9.61 -9.57
N ARG A 130 6.95 -10.51 -10.47
CA ARG A 130 6.82 -11.97 -10.24
C ARG A 130 7.65 -12.44 -9.06
N ASN A 131 8.87 -11.92 -8.92
CA ASN A 131 9.72 -12.23 -7.77
C ASN A 131 9.09 -11.69 -6.49
N LEU A 132 8.62 -10.45 -6.50
CA LEU A 132 7.94 -9.82 -5.36
C LEU A 132 6.67 -10.58 -4.95
N PHE A 133 5.90 -11.08 -5.92
CA PHE A 133 4.72 -11.92 -5.66
C PHE A 133 5.12 -13.21 -4.93
N GLN A 134 6.19 -13.88 -5.37
CA GLN A 134 6.69 -15.09 -4.71
C GLN A 134 7.22 -14.80 -3.30
N GLU A 135 7.83 -13.64 -3.07
CA GLU A 135 8.26 -13.21 -1.74
C GLU A 135 7.07 -13.03 -0.79
N VAL A 136 6.01 -12.37 -1.25
CA VAL A 136 4.77 -12.21 -0.48
C VAL A 136 4.14 -13.57 -0.19
N ASP A 137 4.07 -14.48 -1.18
CA ASP A 137 3.55 -15.83 -0.99
C ASP A 137 4.35 -16.62 0.06
N LYS A 138 5.68 -16.53 0.02
CA LYS A 138 6.53 -17.13 1.04
C LYS A 138 6.29 -16.51 2.42
N ALA A 139 6.04 -15.21 2.50
CA ALA A 139 5.71 -14.54 3.75
C ALA A 139 4.37 -15.02 4.34
N ILE A 140 3.36 -15.27 3.50
CA ILE A 140 2.06 -15.84 3.91
C ILE A 140 2.25 -17.26 4.47
N ILE A 141 3.00 -18.10 3.77
CA ILE A 141 3.26 -19.49 4.20
C ILE A 141 4.01 -19.50 5.55
N ASN A 142 4.99 -18.60 5.71
CA ASN A 142 5.89 -18.53 6.87
C ASN A 142 5.46 -17.48 7.90
N VAL A 143 4.18 -17.14 7.96
CA VAL A 143 3.64 -15.98 8.72
C VAL A 143 4.04 -15.92 10.20
N ASP A 144 4.24 -17.08 10.85
CA ASP A 144 4.65 -17.13 12.26
C ASP A 144 6.15 -16.90 12.47
N SER A 145 6.95 -17.10 11.43
CA SER A 145 8.42 -17.05 11.46
C SER A 145 9.00 -15.81 10.78
N LEU A 146 8.15 -14.82 10.48
CA LEU A 146 8.57 -13.54 9.93
C LEU A 146 9.57 -12.88 10.89
N ARG A 147 10.76 -12.55 10.38
CA ARG A 147 11.79 -11.87 11.15
C ARG A 147 11.36 -10.44 11.42
N LYS A 148 11.42 -10.02 12.69
CA LYS A 148 11.23 -8.62 13.09
C LYS A 148 12.33 -7.77 12.46
N ALA A 149 11.94 -6.64 11.89
CA ALA A 149 12.87 -5.67 11.32
C ALA A 149 13.64 -4.91 12.44
N ASP A 150 14.76 -4.28 12.09
CA ASP A 150 15.53 -3.48 13.06
C ASP A 150 14.86 -2.11 13.37
N LYS A 151 13.99 -1.63 12.47
CA LYS A 151 13.33 -0.32 12.57
C LYS A 151 11.96 -0.44 13.26
N SER A 152 11.51 0.65 13.89
CA SER A 152 10.26 0.67 14.65
C SER A 152 9.02 0.48 13.78
N LEU A 153 7.92 0.03 14.41
CA LEU A 153 6.61 -0.10 13.76
C LEU A 153 6.14 1.23 13.14
N GLN A 154 6.29 2.34 13.89
CA GLN A 154 5.92 3.70 13.45
C GLN A 154 6.70 4.12 12.21
N PHE A 155 8.00 3.81 12.14
CA PHE A 155 8.81 4.09 10.96
C PHE A 155 8.23 3.39 9.72
N HIS A 156 7.91 2.09 9.82
CA HIS A 156 7.31 1.37 8.70
C HIS A 156 5.95 1.94 8.30
N GLN A 157 5.10 2.31 9.27
CA GLN A 157 3.80 2.93 9.00
C GLN A 157 3.94 4.26 8.25
N GLU A 158 4.88 5.13 8.66
CA GLU A 158 5.15 6.41 7.98
C GLU A 158 5.67 6.19 6.55
N GLN A 159 6.57 5.21 6.34
CA GLN A 159 7.08 4.89 5.01
C GLN A 159 5.99 4.33 4.08
N ILE A 160 5.09 3.47 4.60
CA ILE A 160 3.95 2.94 3.85
C ILE A 160 3.00 4.09 3.47
N SER A 161 2.64 4.94 4.43
CA SER A 161 1.73 6.07 4.20
C SER A 161 2.30 7.06 3.18
N SER A 162 3.56 7.49 3.34
CA SER A 162 4.21 8.42 2.40
C SER A 162 4.37 7.84 0.99
N SER A 163 4.79 6.58 0.86
CA SER A 163 4.98 5.93 -0.45
C SER A 163 3.66 5.71 -1.19
N SER A 164 2.54 5.55 -0.48
CA SER A 164 1.22 5.34 -1.10
C SER A 164 0.78 6.49 -2.02
N HIS A 165 1.13 7.72 -1.65
CA HIS A 165 0.76 8.92 -2.40
C HIS A 165 1.54 8.97 -3.73
N PHE A 166 2.85 8.74 -3.67
CA PHE A 166 3.71 8.66 -4.85
C PHE A 166 3.29 7.52 -5.79
N LEU A 167 2.96 6.35 -5.24
CA LEU A 167 2.46 5.21 -6.03
C LEU A 167 1.15 5.56 -6.75
N THR A 168 0.21 6.23 -6.08
CA THR A 168 -1.07 6.64 -6.67
C THR A 168 -0.87 7.62 -7.83
N GLU A 169 0.05 8.57 -7.68
CA GLU A 169 0.41 9.51 -8.76
C GLU A 169 1.06 8.78 -9.95
N LEU A 170 2.01 7.89 -9.68
CA LEU A 170 2.67 7.08 -10.71
C LEU A 170 1.68 6.18 -11.46
N ILE A 171 0.69 5.60 -10.79
CA ILE A 171 -0.36 4.81 -11.44
C ILE A 171 -1.15 5.67 -12.43
N ASN A 172 -1.50 6.91 -12.07
CA ASN A 172 -2.19 7.83 -12.98
C ASN A 172 -1.30 8.24 -14.17
N ASN A 173 -0.01 8.45 -13.94
CA ASN A 173 0.95 8.76 -15.00
C ASN A 173 1.12 7.57 -15.96
N ILE A 174 1.21 6.34 -15.44
CA ILE A 174 1.21 5.10 -16.26
C ILE A 174 -0.11 5.00 -17.03
N ARG A 175 -1.25 5.23 -16.38
CA ARG A 175 -2.58 5.18 -17.01
C ARG A 175 -2.68 6.09 -18.23
N GLN A 176 -2.17 7.31 -18.14
CA GLN A 176 -2.20 8.27 -19.24
C GLN A 176 -1.16 7.92 -20.32
N SER A 177 0.10 7.72 -19.92
CA SER A 177 1.19 7.45 -20.88
C SER A 177 0.98 6.18 -21.70
N SER A 178 0.41 5.14 -21.09
CA SER A 178 0.07 3.88 -21.77
C SER A 178 -0.94 4.05 -22.91
N LYS A 179 -1.70 5.14 -22.95
CA LYS A 179 -2.70 5.41 -23.99
C LYS A 179 -2.16 6.26 -25.14
N CYS A 180 -1.21 7.15 -24.88
CA CYS A 180 -0.79 8.14 -25.87
C CYS A 180 0.67 8.64 -25.81
N GLU A 181 1.44 8.35 -24.77
CA GLU A 181 2.81 8.89 -24.58
C GLU A 181 3.82 7.74 -24.37
N PRO A 182 4.15 6.97 -25.43
CA PRO A 182 5.04 5.82 -25.31
C PRO A 182 6.43 6.16 -24.75
N GLU A 183 6.94 7.36 -25.04
CA GLU A 183 8.23 7.85 -24.55
C GLU A 183 8.32 7.95 -23.02
N CYS A 184 7.19 8.19 -22.34
CA CYS A 184 7.12 8.38 -20.89
C CYS A 184 7.01 7.04 -20.13
N ILE A 185 6.56 5.96 -20.79
CA ILE A 185 6.27 4.67 -20.17
C ILE A 185 7.51 4.14 -19.42
N SER A 186 8.68 4.16 -20.06
CA SER A 186 9.93 3.64 -19.47
C SER A 186 10.24 4.25 -18.11
N SER A 187 10.13 5.58 -18.00
CA SER A 187 10.43 6.33 -16.78
C SER A 187 9.40 6.04 -15.69
N TYR A 188 8.11 6.12 -16.01
CA TYR A 188 7.06 5.92 -15.01
C TYR A 188 7.01 4.48 -14.49
N VAL A 189 7.20 3.49 -15.36
CA VAL A 189 7.25 2.07 -14.95
C VAL A 189 8.45 1.81 -14.05
N SER A 190 9.64 2.32 -14.39
CA SER A 190 10.84 2.16 -13.57
C SER A 190 10.69 2.83 -12.19
N GLN A 191 10.14 4.04 -12.15
CA GLN A 191 9.85 4.74 -10.89
C GLN A 191 8.81 3.98 -10.07
N PHE A 192 7.75 3.48 -10.70
CA PHE A 192 6.71 2.73 -10.02
C PHE A 192 7.28 1.51 -9.29
N ILE A 193 8.13 0.71 -9.93
CA ILE A 193 8.78 -0.42 -9.24
C ILE A 193 9.71 0.04 -8.11
N THR A 194 10.49 1.10 -8.35
CA THR A 194 11.41 1.67 -7.35
C THR A 194 10.70 2.06 -6.04
N TYR A 195 9.44 2.51 -6.11
CA TYR A 195 8.63 2.81 -4.92
C TYR A 195 7.82 1.61 -4.42
N LEU A 196 7.36 0.73 -5.32
CA LEU A 196 6.50 -0.39 -4.96
C LEU A 196 7.25 -1.45 -4.16
N GLU A 197 8.47 -1.81 -4.56
CA GLU A 197 9.24 -2.84 -3.87
C GLU A 197 9.49 -2.48 -2.39
N PRO A 198 10.02 -1.28 -2.05
CA PRO A 198 10.13 -0.85 -0.65
C PRO A 198 8.79 -0.79 0.09
N PHE A 199 7.72 -0.37 -0.58
CA PHE A 199 6.37 -0.32 0.01
C PHE A 199 5.89 -1.71 0.45
N ILE A 200 6.11 -2.73 -0.39
CA ILE A 200 5.77 -4.12 -0.08
C ILE A 200 6.64 -4.64 1.06
N HIS A 201 7.96 -4.42 1.02
CA HIS A 201 8.87 -4.85 2.10
C HIS A 201 8.55 -4.19 3.44
N HIS A 202 8.27 -2.88 3.46
CA HIS A 202 7.84 -2.19 4.67
C HIS A 202 6.53 -2.73 5.21
N THR A 203 5.60 -3.14 4.34
CA THR A 203 4.35 -3.77 4.78
C THR A 203 4.60 -5.16 5.37
N ILE A 204 5.47 -5.98 4.78
CA ILE A 204 5.88 -7.28 5.37
C ILE A 204 6.54 -7.07 6.74
N HIS A 205 7.41 -6.06 6.87
CA HIS A 205 8.03 -5.71 8.15
C HIS A 205 7.01 -5.22 9.17
N TYR A 206 6.04 -4.39 8.78
CA TYR A 206 4.93 -4.01 9.65
C TYR A 206 4.16 -5.24 10.16
N VAL A 207 3.83 -6.18 9.26
CA VAL A 207 3.17 -7.44 9.61
C VAL A 207 3.99 -8.30 10.57
N SER A 208 5.33 -8.29 10.45
CA SER A 208 6.21 -9.07 11.34
C SER A 208 6.07 -8.70 12.81
N TYR A 209 5.65 -7.46 13.10
CA TYR A 209 5.39 -6.99 14.45
C TYR A 209 4.06 -7.50 15.00
N MET A 210 3.04 -7.71 14.17
CA MET A 210 1.69 -8.04 14.64
C MET A 210 1.64 -9.33 15.48
N ILE A 211 0.62 -9.45 16.35
CA ILE A 211 0.42 -10.65 17.18
C ILE A 211 -0.49 -11.65 16.47
N TYR A 212 -1.62 -11.18 15.96
CA TYR A 212 -2.72 -12.04 15.55
C TYR A 212 -2.50 -12.60 14.15
N ARG A 213 -2.40 -13.93 14.06
CA ARG A 213 -2.14 -14.65 12.81
C ARG A 213 -3.15 -14.32 11.72
N ASN A 214 -4.43 -14.24 12.06
CA ASN A 214 -5.50 -13.96 11.08
C ASN A 214 -5.32 -12.57 10.46
N GLU A 215 -4.98 -11.57 11.26
CA GLU A 215 -4.72 -10.21 10.79
C GLU A 215 -3.44 -10.11 9.97
N LYS A 216 -2.39 -10.86 10.35
CA LYS A 216 -1.16 -10.97 9.55
C LYS A 216 -1.46 -11.49 8.16
N ILE A 217 -2.15 -12.64 8.08
CA ILE A 217 -2.52 -13.26 6.81
C ILE A 217 -3.40 -12.30 6.01
N HIS A 218 -4.35 -11.62 6.66
CA HIS A 218 -5.22 -10.67 6.00
C HIS A 218 -4.45 -9.54 5.31
N LEU A 219 -3.49 -8.90 6.00
CA LEU A 219 -2.67 -7.84 5.40
C LEU A 219 -1.73 -8.37 4.31
N LEU A 220 -1.16 -9.56 4.49
CA LEU A 220 -0.32 -10.18 3.47
C LEU A 220 -1.10 -10.53 2.19
N GLU A 221 -2.34 -11.00 2.32
CA GLU A 221 -3.24 -11.22 1.18
C GLU A 221 -3.63 -9.92 0.48
N GLN A 222 -3.79 -8.81 1.22
CA GLN A 222 -4.03 -7.49 0.61
C GLN A 222 -2.84 -7.05 -0.25
N ILE A 223 -1.60 -7.15 0.25
CA ILE A 223 -0.42 -6.80 -0.54
C ILE A 223 -0.18 -7.77 -1.70
N LYS A 224 -0.54 -9.06 -1.55
CA LYS A 224 -0.49 -10.02 -2.65
C LYS A 224 -1.39 -9.61 -3.80
N SER A 225 -2.64 -9.26 -3.50
CA SER A 225 -3.59 -8.74 -4.49
C SER A 225 -3.10 -7.44 -5.15
N LEU A 226 -2.41 -6.58 -4.39
CA LEU A 226 -1.80 -5.36 -4.89
C LEU A 226 -0.67 -5.66 -5.89
N VAL A 227 0.24 -6.58 -5.56
CA VAL A 227 1.33 -7.00 -6.46
C VAL A 227 0.76 -7.67 -7.72
N GLU A 228 -0.25 -8.52 -7.58
CA GLU A 228 -0.92 -9.16 -8.74
C GLU A 228 -1.56 -8.12 -9.67
N THR A 229 -2.30 -7.16 -9.11
CA THR A 229 -2.92 -6.08 -9.89
C THR A 229 -1.86 -5.17 -10.53
N SER A 230 -0.75 -4.94 -9.85
CA SER A 230 0.41 -4.21 -10.41
C SER A 230 0.98 -4.94 -11.62
N LEU A 231 1.12 -6.26 -11.55
CA LEU A 231 1.57 -7.10 -12.67
C LEU A 231 0.61 -6.99 -13.86
N GLN A 232 -0.70 -7.06 -13.60
CA GLN A 232 -1.73 -6.87 -14.63
C GLN A 232 -1.69 -5.47 -15.25
N LEU A 233 -1.42 -4.41 -14.48
CA LEU A 233 -1.27 -3.04 -14.97
C LEU A 233 -0.03 -2.89 -15.87
N ILE A 234 1.12 -3.41 -15.47
CA ILE A 234 2.35 -3.34 -16.27
C ILE A 234 2.20 -4.18 -17.55
N PHE A 235 1.56 -5.36 -17.46
CA PHE A 235 1.28 -6.17 -18.63
C PHE A 235 0.35 -5.46 -19.63
N SER A 236 -0.73 -4.84 -19.16
CA SER A 236 -1.63 -4.09 -20.05
C SER A 236 -0.99 -2.82 -20.62
N THR A 237 -0.11 -2.16 -19.85
CA THR A 237 0.74 -1.05 -20.30
C THR A 237 1.64 -1.50 -21.45
N LYS A 238 2.32 -2.64 -21.28
CA LYS A 238 3.18 -3.25 -22.30
C LYS A 238 2.42 -3.53 -23.60
N GLU A 239 1.24 -4.14 -23.51
CA GLU A 239 0.43 -4.48 -24.69
C GLU A 239 -0.21 -3.25 -25.37
N SER A 240 -0.52 -2.19 -24.61
CA SER A 240 -1.02 -0.93 -25.17
C SER A 240 0.09 -0.13 -25.87
N GLY A 241 1.29 -0.08 -25.27
CA GLY A 241 2.48 0.55 -25.85
C GLY A 241 2.29 2.03 -26.24
N GLY A 242 1.45 2.78 -25.53
CA GLY A 242 1.17 4.20 -25.85
C GLY A 242 0.35 4.40 -27.13
N ASN A 243 -0.26 3.35 -27.69
CA ASN A 243 -0.97 3.43 -28.96
C ASN A 243 -2.40 3.96 -28.77
N ILE A 244 -2.64 5.17 -29.29
CA ILE A 244 -3.95 5.87 -29.23
C ILE A 244 -5.08 5.05 -29.87
N LYS A 245 -4.76 4.17 -30.84
CA LYS A 245 -5.76 3.36 -31.53
C LYS A 245 -6.20 2.13 -30.73
N ASN A 246 -5.49 1.77 -29.67
CA ASN A 246 -5.67 0.50 -28.97
C ASN A 246 -6.72 0.58 -27.84
N LEU A 247 -7.95 0.96 -28.20
CA LEU A 247 -9.02 1.28 -27.25
C LEU A 247 -9.41 0.12 -26.31
N GLN A 248 -9.19 -1.13 -26.72
CA GLN A 248 -9.45 -2.31 -25.88
C GLN A 248 -8.52 -2.33 -24.67
N TRP A 249 -7.22 -2.11 -24.90
CA TRP A 249 -6.24 -2.07 -23.81
C TRP A 249 -6.39 -0.83 -22.95
N HIS A 250 -6.82 0.31 -23.50
CA HIS A 250 -7.11 1.51 -22.70
C HIS A 250 -8.12 1.25 -21.59
N LYS A 251 -9.20 0.51 -21.90
CA LYS A 251 -10.22 0.13 -20.89
C LYS A 251 -9.64 -0.80 -19.82
N ILE A 252 -8.77 -1.74 -20.21
CA ILE A 252 -8.11 -2.66 -19.27
C ILE A 252 -7.17 -1.88 -18.35
N ILE A 253 -6.38 -0.96 -18.90
CA ILE A 253 -5.50 -0.08 -18.13
C ILE A 253 -6.31 0.77 -17.15
N ASP A 254 -7.43 1.35 -17.58
CA ASP A 254 -8.32 2.12 -16.73
C ASP A 254 -8.81 1.31 -15.53
N ASN A 255 -9.35 0.12 -15.80
CA ASN A 255 -9.86 -0.77 -14.76
C ASN A 255 -8.75 -1.22 -13.79
N ASN A 256 -7.58 -1.61 -14.30
CA ASN A 256 -6.46 -2.06 -13.47
C ASN A 256 -5.92 -0.91 -12.61
N SER A 257 -5.86 0.32 -13.16
CA SER A 257 -5.44 1.51 -12.43
C SER A 257 -6.41 1.82 -11.29
N ASP A 258 -7.72 1.84 -11.59
CA ASP A 258 -8.76 2.12 -10.58
C ASP A 258 -8.79 1.04 -9.49
N LEU A 259 -8.59 -0.23 -9.85
CA LEU A 259 -8.50 -1.34 -8.90
C LEU A 259 -7.26 -1.20 -8.01
N LEU A 260 -6.09 -0.94 -8.58
CA LEU A 260 -4.84 -0.84 -7.84
C LEU A 260 -4.87 0.32 -6.84
N ILE A 261 -5.38 1.49 -7.26
CA ILE A 261 -5.57 2.65 -6.38
C ILE A 261 -6.50 2.29 -5.21
N LYS A 262 -7.62 1.59 -5.47
CA LYS A 262 -8.53 1.12 -4.41
C LYS A 262 -7.84 0.16 -3.43
N LEU A 263 -7.01 -0.76 -3.93
CA LEU A 263 -6.26 -1.68 -3.08
C LEU A 263 -5.25 -0.96 -2.18
N ILE A 264 -4.55 0.05 -2.71
CA ILE A 264 -3.65 0.91 -1.92
C ILE A 264 -4.43 1.60 -0.80
N TYR A 265 -5.55 2.27 -1.11
CA TYR A 265 -6.37 2.94 -0.09
C TYR A 265 -6.91 1.98 0.97
N LYS A 266 -7.37 0.79 0.55
CA LYS A 266 -7.85 -0.25 1.48
C LYS A 266 -6.75 -0.71 2.43
N LEU A 267 -5.53 -0.90 1.94
CA LEU A 267 -4.39 -1.29 2.75
C LEU A 267 -4.03 -0.22 3.78
N ILE A 268 -3.95 1.04 3.35
CA ILE A 268 -3.67 2.18 4.25
C ILE A 268 -4.74 2.26 5.34
N HIS A 269 -6.02 2.20 4.97
CA HIS A 269 -7.11 2.21 5.93
C HIS A 269 -7.01 1.08 6.95
N THR A 270 -6.71 -0.15 6.49
CA THR A 270 -6.55 -1.31 7.37
C THR A 270 -5.41 -1.08 8.38
N ILE A 271 -4.29 -0.49 7.94
CA ILE A 271 -3.15 -0.18 8.81
C ILE A 271 -3.50 0.93 9.82
N GLU A 272 -4.21 1.97 9.39
CA GLU A 272 -4.65 3.06 10.26
C GLU A 272 -5.66 2.60 11.34
N GLU A 273 -6.60 1.73 10.97
CA GLU A 273 -7.52 1.11 11.93
C GLU A 273 -6.77 0.31 13.01
N GLN A 274 -5.77 -0.47 12.61
CA GLN A 274 -4.91 -1.21 13.52
C GLN A 274 -4.12 -0.28 14.46
N SER A 275 -3.58 0.82 13.92
CA SER A 275 -2.90 1.85 14.71
C SER A 275 -3.84 2.54 15.71
N SER A 276 -5.11 2.74 15.36
CA SER A 276 -6.09 3.34 16.28
C SER A 276 -6.37 2.47 17.51
N SER A 277 -6.32 1.14 17.34
CA SER A 277 -6.51 0.17 18.42
C SER A 277 -5.46 0.33 19.53
N ILE A 278 -4.20 0.59 19.15
CA ILE A 278 -3.10 0.90 20.09
C ILE A 278 -3.45 2.11 20.95
N GLY A 279 -3.95 3.19 20.32
CA GLY A 279 -4.33 4.42 21.03
C GLY A 279 -5.47 4.21 22.03
N ILE A 280 -6.48 3.41 21.67
CA ILE A 280 -7.57 3.03 22.57
C ILE A 280 -7.04 2.25 23.78
N MET A 281 -6.12 1.32 23.55
CA MET A 281 -5.54 0.48 24.60
C MET A 281 -4.73 1.30 25.60
N ASN A 282 -4.00 2.31 25.13
CA ASN A 282 -3.32 3.29 25.99
C ASN A 282 -4.31 4.06 26.88
N GLY A 283 -5.44 4.49 26.33
CA GLY A 283 -6.50 5.15 27.11
C GLY A 283 -7.09 4.25 28.20
N LEU A 284 -7.24 2.95 27.94
CA LEU A 284 -7.66 1.97 28.94
C LEU A 284 -6.61 1.78 30.05
N CYS A 285 -5.33 1.72 29.69
CA CYS A 285 -4.23 1.67 30.65
C CYS A 285 -4.24 2.89 31.58
N GLU A 286 -4.44 4.10 31.04
CA GLU A 286 -4.55 5.31 31.84
C GLU A 286 -5.75 5.28 32.78
N ASN A 287 -6.89 4.74 32.34
CA ASN A 287 -8.07 4.59 33.19
C ASN A 287 -7.80 3.65 34.38
N VAL A 288 -7.16 2.50 34.14
CA VAL A 288 -6.78 1.57 35.22
C VAL A 288 -5.78 2.25 36.18
N ARG A 289 -4.76 2.95 35.67
CA ARG A 289 -3.80 3.69 36.51
C ARG A 289 -4.47 4.77 37.36
N LYS A 290 -5.45 5.49 36.81
CA LYS A 290 -6.26 6.46 37.58
C LYS A 290 -7.03 5.76 38.70
N LEU A 291 -7.68 4.64 38.42
CA LEU A 291 -8.40 3.84 39.44
C LEU A 291 -7.48 3.30 40.55
N ILE A 292 -6.24 2.93 40.23
CA ILE A 292 -5.24 2.52 41.23
C ILE A 292 -4.94 3.68 42.19
N SER A 293 -4.76 4.90 41.65
CA SER A 293 -4.43 6.09 42.46
C SER A 293 -5.58 6.56 43.35
N THR A 294 -6.84 6.27 42.99
CA THR A 294 -7.98 6.65 43.81
C THR A 294 -8.06 5.82 45.10
N LEU A 295 -7.48 4.63 45.16
CA LEU A 295 -7.36 3.85 46.42
C LEU A 295 -6.50 4.54 47.48
N ASP A 296 -5.63 5.48 47.09
CA ASP A 296 -4.79 6.24 48.01
C ASP A 296 -5.47 7.48 48.61
N THR A 297 -6.54 7.98 47.99
CA THR A 297 -7.02 9.36 48.22
C THR A 297 -8.46 9.46 48.73
N THR A 298 -9.27 8.41 48.62
CA THR A 298 -10.70 8.44 48.97
C THR A 298 -10.98 8.33 50.46
N LYS A 299 -11.91 9.15 50.95
CA LYS A 299 -12.51 9.03 52.28
C LYS A 299 -13.38 7.78 52.36
N ILE A 300 -13.03 6.90 53.29
CA ILE A 300 -13.67 5.61 53.51
C ILE A 300 -15.05 5.81 54.13
N THR A 301 -16.11 5.27 53.50
CA THR A 301 -17.46 5.24 54.06
C THR A 301 -17.78 3.88 54.66
N HIS A 302 -18.11 3.85 55.94
CA HIS A 302 -18.53 2.65 56.65
C HIS A 302 -20.02 2.37 56.43
N GLN A 303 -20.36 1.62 55.39
CA GLN A 303 -21.72 1.13 55.17
C GLN A 303 -21.67 -0.37 54.84
N GLY A 304 -22.55 -1.19 55.42
CA GLY A 304 -22.66 -2.63 55.13
C GLY A 304 -21.74 -3.54 55.96
N HIS A 305 -21.79 -4.84 55.66
CA HIS A 305 -20.92 -5.86 56.28
C HIS A 305 -19.79 -6.27 55.34
N PHE A 306 -18.61 -6.55 55.90
CA PHE A 306 -17.44 -6.96 55.13
C PHE A 306 -17.70 -8.18 54.23
N ILE A 307 -18.51 -9.13 54.69
CA ILE A 307 -18.83 -10.36 53.94
C ILE A 307 -19.58 -10.07 52.65
N ASP A 308 -20.48 -9.09 52.65
CA ASP A 308 -21.23 -8.72 51.44
C ASP A 308 -20.29 -8.17 50.36
N TYR A 309 -19.32 -7.35 50.78
CA TYR A 309 -18.26 -6.87 49.90
C TYR A 309 -17.35 -8.01 49.45
N GLN A 310 -16.95 -8.89 50.37
CA GLN A 310 -16.09 -10.03 50.08
C GLN A 310 -16.68 -10.96 49.01
N ILE A 311 -17.96 -11.32 49.12
CA ILE A 311 -18.65 -12.17 48.12
C ILE A 311 -18.62 -11.49 46.75
N ARG A 312 -19.00 -10.21 46.69
CA ARG A 312 -18.97 -9.45 45.43
C ARG A 312 -17.57 -9.30 44.84
N MET A 313 -16.55 -9.08 45.66
CA MET A 313 -15.15 -9.05 45.19
C MET A 313 -14.78 -10.37 44.54
N ILE A 314 -15.11 -11.50 45.15
CA ILE A 314 -14.81 -12.83 44.61
C ILE A 314 -15.55 -13.07 43.29
N GLU A 315 -16.83 -12.68 43.19
CA GLU A 315 -17.61 -12.78 41.94
C GLU A 315 -16.95 -11.99 40.80
N ILE A 316 -16.57 -10.74 41.04
CA ILE A 316 -15.90 -9.90 40.02
C ILE A 316 -14.55 -10.51 39.62
N LEU A 317 -13.77 -10.98 40.58
CA LEU A 317 -12.48 -11.64 40.33
C LEU A 317 -12.64 -12.91 39.47
N GLN A 318 -13.69 -13.70 39.70
CA GLN A 318 -14.00 -14.86 38.85
C GLN A 318 -14.41 -14.44 37.43
N GLN A 319 -15.19 -13.36 37.27
CA GLN A 319 -15.52 -12.82 35.95
C GLN A 319 -14.29 -12.29 35.19
N MET A 320 -13.32 -11.72 35.91
CA MET A 320 -12.03 -11.33 35.32
C MET A 320 -11.26 -12.54 34.79
N ILE A 321 -11.20 -13.65 35.53
CA ILE A 321 -10.56 -14.90 35.05
C ILE A 321 -11.18 -15.35 33.73
N ILE A 322 -12.51 -15.44 33.66
CA ILE A 322 -13.22 -15.85 32.43
C ILE A 322 -12.86 -14.93 31.26
N THR A 323 -12.79 -13.62 31.50
CA THR A 323 -12.44 -12.62 30.47
C THR A 323 -11.00 -12.80 29.99
N ILE A 324 -10.07 -13.10 30.90
CA ILE A 324 -8.65 -13.35 30.57
C ILE A 324 -8.49 -14.65 29.78
N GLU A 325 -9.20 -15.71 30.14
CA GLU A 325 -9.17 -16.97 29.40
C GLU A 325 -9.70 -16.80 27.96
N GLN A 326 -10.71 -15.94 27.76
CA GLN A 326 -11.25 -15.62 26.44
C GLN A 326 -10.26 -14.89 25.52
N ILE A 327 -9.24 -14.21 26.07
CA ILE A 327 -8.21 -13.51 25.28
C ILE A 327 -7.44 -14.48 24.37
N HIS A 328 -7.28 -15.74 24.78
CA HIS A 328 -6.57 -16.74 23.97
C HIS A 328 -7.36 -17.23 22.76
N ALA A 329 -8.69 -17.09 22.80
CA ALA A 329 -9.63 -17.74 21.87
C ALA A 329 -10.44 -16.75 21.01
N SER A 330 -10.26 -15.44 21.21
CA SER A 330 -11.09 -14.42 20.59
C SER A 330 -10.27 -13.36 19.86
N ASP A 331 -10.77 -12.96 18.69
CA ASP A 331 -10.22 -11.85 17.90
C ASP A 331 -10.77 -10.48 18.40
N ASN A 332 -11.73 -10.45 19.35
CA ASN A 332 -12.35 -9.22 19.87
C ASN A 332 -11.58 -8.61 21.05
N ILE A 333 -10.28 -8.38 20.87
CA ILE A 333 -9.37 -7.97 21.94
C ILE A 333 -9.76 -6.62 22.56
N ARG A 334 -10.17 -5.66 21.73
CA ARG A 334 -10.65 -4.36 22.19
C ARG A 334 -11.85 -4.49 23.13
N HIS A 335 -12.78 -5.40 22.84
CA HIS A 335 -13.93 -5.64 23.71
C HIS A 335 -13.48 -6.26 25.04
N LEU A 336 -12.62 -7.27 24.99
CA LEU A 336 -12.11 -7.96 26.18
C LEU A 336 -11.29 -7.02 27.08
N ALA A 337 -10.43 -6.18 26.52
CA ALA A 337 -9.66 -5.18 27.27
C ALA A 337 -10.58 -4.13 27.93
N ASN A 338 -11.62 -3.68 27.22
CA ASN A 338 -12.65 -2.80 27.79
C ASN A 338 -13.40 -3.49 28.94
N GLN A 339 -13.79 -4.75 28.75
CA GLN A 339 -14.51 -5.53 29.75
C GLN A 339 -13.65 -5.73 31.00
N LEU A 340 -12.38 -6.07 30.85
CA LEU A 340 -11.42 -6.20 31.96
C LEU A 340 -11.24 -4.87 32.72
N THR A 341 -11.17 -3.75 32.00
CA THR A 341 -11.11 -2.40 32.60
C THR A 341 -12.38 -2.07 33.39
N ARG A 342 -13.56 -2.44 32.89
CA ARG A 342 -14.84 -2.25 33.60
C ARG A 342 -14.94 -3.11 34.85
N GLN A 343 -14.56 -4.38 34.77
CA GLN A 343 -14.53 -5.29 35.90
C GLN A 343 -13.56 -4.79 36.99
N TYR A 344 -12.40 -4.28 36.60
CA TYR A 344 -11.47 -3.68 37.56
C TYR A 344 -12.04 -2.43 38.23
N ASN A 345 -12.76 -1.56 37.50
CA ASN A 345 -13.46 -0.42 38.09
C ASN A 345 -14.51 -0.86 39.12
N GLU A 346 -15.31 -1.88 38.80
CA GLU A 346 -16.28 -2.43 39.74
C GLU A 346 -15.60 -3.01 40.99
N LEU A 347 -14.49 -3.73 40.80
CA LEU A 347 -13.67 -4.25 41.90
C LEU A 347 -13.20 -3.12 42.82
N ILE A 348 -12.72 -2.01 42.27
CA ILE A 348 -12.26 -0.85 43.04
C ILE A 348 -13.40 -0.24 43.87
N ASN A 349 -14.59 -0.10 43.28
CA ASN A 349 -15.76 0.44 43.98
C ASN A 349 -16.18 -0.44 45.17
N ILE A 350 -16.17 -1.76 45.00
CA ILE A 350 -16.43 -2.72 46.09
C ILE A 350 -15.31 -2.70 47.14
N THR A 351 -14.05 -2.54 46.69
CA THR A 351 -12.87 -2.49 47.56
C THR A 351 -12.94 -1.33 48.55
N TYR A 352 -13.53 -0.18 48.20
CA TYR A 352 -13.75 0.92 49.15
C TYR A 352 -14.63 0.52 50.34
N GLY A 353 -15.72 -0.20 50.07
CA GLY A 353 -16.62 -0.70 51.11
C GLY A 353 -15.95 -1.77 51.98
N ALA A 354 -15.16 -2.65 51.36
CA ALA A 354 -14.38 -3.67 52.07
C ALA A 354 -13.35 -3.02 53.02
N ILE A 355 -12.48 -2.14 52.50
CA ILE A 355 -11.44 -1.43 53.27
C ILE A 355 -12.02 -0.66 54.46
N GLY A 356 -13.23 -0.11 54.30
CA GLY A 356 -13.93 0.55 55.39
C GLY A 356 -14.56 -0.37 56.42
N THR A 357 -15.06 -1.52 56.04
CA THR A 357 -15.79 -2.39 56.98
C THR A 357 -14.89 -3.39 57.71
N VAL A 358 -13.60 -3.45 57.36
CA VAL A 358 -12.61 -4.32 57.97
C VAL A 358 -12.25 -3.89 59.40
N ASN A 359 -12.10 -4.88 60.29
CA ASN A 359 -11.85 -4.65 61.72
C ASN A 359 -10.41 -4.24 62.07
N THR A 360 -9.45 -4.46 61.17
CA THR A 360 -8.01 -4.17 61.41
C THR A 360 -7.41 -3.33 60.29
N ASN A 361 -6.64 -2.31 60.67
CA ASN A 361 -5.97 -1.42 59.71
C ASN A 361 -4.98 -2.19 58.83
N ASP A 362 -4.32 -3.21 59.36
CA ASP A 362 -3.37 -4.04 58.62
C ASP A 362 -4.04 -4.83 57.48
N LEU A 363 -5.21 -5.41 57.73
CA LEU A 363 -5.98 -6.12 56.71
C LEU A 363 -6.53 -5.15 55.65
N SER A 364 -6.93 -3.94 56.07
CA SER A 364 -7.37 -2.88 55.17
C SER A 364 -6.26 -2.45 54.19
N ILE A 365 -5.05 -2.20 54.72
CA ILE A 365 -3.86 -1.91 53.91
C ILE A 365 -3.48 -3.10 53.03
N HIS A 366 -3.60 -4.32 53.54
CA HIS A 366 -3.25 -5.52 52.77
C HIS A 366 -4.21 -5.72 51.58
N ILE A 367 -5.53 -5.64 51.79
CA ILE A 367 -6.55 -5.73 50.72
C ILE A 367 -6.32 -4.64 49.67
N LYS A 368 -5.99 -3.43 50.11
CA LYS A 368 -5.66 -2.33 49.20
C LYS A 368 -4.46 -2.67 48.30
N ASN A 369 -3.33 -3.08 48.89
CA ASN A 369 -2.10 -3.33 48.16
C ASN A 369 -2.26 -4.46 47.13
N ILE A 370 -2.95 -5.56 47.49
CA ILE A 370 -3.14 -6.69 46.57
C ILE A 370 -4.04 -6.32 45.36
N VAL A 371 -5.03 -5.43 45.55
CA VAL A 371 -5.89 -4.93 44.46
C VAL A 371 -5.13 -3.93 43.58
N GLN A 372 -4.26 -3.09 44.15
CA GLN A 372 -3.38 -2.20 43.38
C GLN A 372 -2.40 -3.00 42.52
N ASP A 373 -1.75 -4.03 43.08
CA ASP A 373 -0.88 -4.92 42.33
C ASP A 373 -1.61 -5.58 41.17
N LEU A 374 -2.84 -6.07 41.39
CA LEU A 374 -3.66 -6.66 40.33
C LEU A 374 -3.93 -5.65 39.20
N GLY A 375 -4.16 -4.39 39.54
CA GLY A 375 -4.35 -3.31 38.56
C GLY A 375 -3.10 -3.02 37.74
N LEU A 376 -1.92 -3.03 38.37
CA LEU A 376 -0.66 -2.83 37.67
C LEU A 376 -0.40 -3.95 36.65
N ILE A 377 -0.61 -5.21 37.05
CA ILE A 377 -0.45 -6.35 36.15
C ILE A 377 -1.52 -6.31 35.04
N SER A 378 -2.76 -5.95 35.37
CA SER A 378 -3.85 -5.75 34.38
C SER A 378 -3.52 -4.67 33.37
N THR A 379 -2.88 -3.58 33.81
CA THR A 379 -2.39 -2.50 32.93
C THR A 379 -1.32 -3.03 31.98
N GLU A 380 -0.38 -3.84 32.47
CA GLU A 380 0.66 -4.45 31.62
C GLU A 380 0.04 -5.40 30.59
N LEU A 381 -0.98 -6.18 30.95
CA LEU A 381 -1.71 -7.02 29.99
C LEU A 381 -2.42 -6.17 28.94
N ILE A 382 -3.20 -5.16 29.34
CA ILE A 382 -3.90 -4.26 28.41
C ILE A 382 -2.91 -3.57 27.46
N ASP A 383 -1.78 -3.09 27.97
CA ASP A 383 -0.72 -2.49 27.16
C ASP A 383 -0.16 -3.51 26.16
N LYS A 384 0.13 -4.75 26.58
CA LYS A 384 0.60 -5.81 25.67
C LYS A 384 -0.46 -6.30 24.68
N LEU A 385 -1.75 -6.17 24.97
CA LEU A 385 -2.83 -6.43 24.02
C LEU A 385 -2.93 -5.34 22.95
N GLY A 386 -2.54 -4.11 23.29
CA GLY A 386 -2.44 -3.01 22.35
C GLY A 386 -1.16 -3.06 21.54
N GLN A 387 -0.06 -3.49 22.16
CA GLN A 387 1.23 -3.61 21.52
C GLN A 387 1.37 -4.91 20.72
N ASN A 388 2.38 -4.93 19.87
CA ASN A 388 2.68 -5.98 18.91
C ASN A 388 3.78 -6.94 19.45
N ASN A 389 3.49 -7.57 20.61
CA ASN A 389 4.39 -8.44 21.38
C ASN A 389 4.21 -9.95 21.07
N SER A 390 5.11 -10.82 21.55
CA SER A 390 5.02 -12.25 21.23
C SER A 390 3.86 -12.95 21.96
N ARG A 391 3.24 -13.97 21.34
CA ARG A 391 2.15 -14.74 21.95
C ARG A 391 2.58 -15.41 23.26
N ASN A 392 3.84 -15.85 23.34
CA ASN A 392 4.40 -16.42 24.56
C ASN A 392 4.43 -15.41 25.71
N ASP A 393 4.75 -14.15 25.42
CA ASP A 393 4.75 -13.09 26.44
C ASP A 393 3.34 -12.78 26.96
N LEU A 394 2.34 -12.87 26.09
CA LEU A 394 0.92 -12.76 26.44
C LEU A 394 0.47 -13.93 27.32
N ASP A 395 0.83 -15.16 26.95
CA ASP A 395 0.46 -16.35 27.72
C ASP A 395 1.05 -16.34 29.13
N ILE A 396 2.30 -15.89 29.28
CA ILE A 396 2.95 -15.72 30.58
C ILE A 396 2.20 -14.66 31.42
N LEU A 397 1.78 -13.55 30.80
CA LEU A 397 1.04 -12.50 31.51
C LEU A 397 -0.36 -12.92 31.93
N CYS A 398 -1.10 -13.61 31.06
CA CYS A 398 -2.42 -14.14 31.38
C CYS A 398 -2.35 -15.08 32.59
N LYS A 399 -1.39 -16.03 32.59
CA LYS A 399 -1.15 -16.93 33.73
C LYS A 399 -0.82 -16.16 35.01
N ARG A 400 0.07 -15.17 34.91
CA ARG A 400 0.49 -14.34 36.06
C ARG A 400 -0.68 -13.55 36.67
N ILE A 401 -1.59 -13.02 35.85
CA ILE A 401 -2.79 -12.35 36.36
C ILE A 401 -3.72 -13.36 37.02
N ILE A 402 -3.97 -14.51 36.41
CA ILE A 402 -4.85 -15.55 36.99
C ILE A 402 -4.32 -16.01 38.35
N GLU A 403 -3.02 -16.27 38.47
CA GLU A 403 -2.36 -16.61 39.75
C GLU A 403 -2.53 -15.49 40.79
N LYS A 404 -2.37 -14.22 40.40
CA LYS A 404 -2.59 -13.08 41.30
C LYS A 404 -4.05 -12.98 41.75
N ILE A 405 -5.00 -13.21 40.85
CA ILE A 405 -6.43 -13.25 41.19
C ILE A 405 -6.72 -14.36 42.21
N SER A 406 -6.19 -15.58 41.99
CA SER A 406 -6.34 -16.69 42.93
C SER A 406 -5.75 -16.37 44.31
N TYR A 407 -4.61 -15.68 44.36
CA TYR A 407 -4.03 -15.19 45.61
C TYR A 407 -4.95 -14.19 46.32
N VAL A 408 -5.51 -13.21 45.59
CA VAL A 408 -6.45 -12.23 46.16
C VAL A 408 -7.68 -12.92 46.76
N VAL A 409 -8.26 -13.89 46.04
CA VAL A 409 -9.40 -14.69 46.54
C VAL A 409 -9.05 -15.42 47.84
N THR A 410 -7.85 -16.02 47.90
CA THR A 410 -7.38 -16.75 49.08
C THR A 410 -7.24 -15.84 50.30
N VAL A 411 -6.69 -14.63 50.10
CA VAL A 411 -6.56 -13.62 51.18
C VAL A 411 -7.94 -13.18 51.69
N LEU A 412 -8.87 -12.92 50.78
CA LEU A 412 -10.24 -12.54 51.13
C LEU A 412 -10.94 -13.64 51.94
N GLN A 413 -10.85 -14.90 51.51
CA GLN A 413 -11.41 -16.05 52.25
C GLN A 413 -10.71 -16.27 53.60
N GLY A 414 -9.39 -16.08 53.66
CA GLY A 414 -8.59 -16.09 54.89
C GLY A 414 -9.11 -15.10 55.93
N SER A 415 -9.45 -13.88 55.48
CA SER A 415 -9.94 -12.81 56.36
C SER A 415 -11.32 -13.04 56.98
N ALA A 416 -12.10 -13.99 56.43
CA ALA A 416 -13.44 -14.33 56.91
C ALA A 416 -13.49 -15.54 57.86
N HIS A 417 -12.35 -16.13 58.26
CA HIS A 417 -12.31 -17.38 59.04
C HIS A 417 -13.13 -17.35 60.34
N GLY A 418 -13.27 -16.19 60.99
CA GLY A 418 -14.10 -16.04 62.18
C GLY A 418 -15.62 -16.09 61.92
N ILE A 419 -16.07 -15.79 60.69
CA ILE A 419 -17.50 -15.69 60.35
C ILE A 419 -17.95 -16.80 59.37
N GLN A 420 -17.05 -17.29 58.51
CA GLN A 420 -17.30 -18.46 57.65
C GLN A 420 -17.55 -19.74 58.48
N ALA A 421 -16.89 -19.87 59.64
CA ALA A 421 -17.19 -20.93 60.60
C ALA A 421 -18.61 -20.82 61.18
N CYS A 422 -19.12 -19.59 61.39
CA CYS A 422 -20.48 -19.35 61.86
C CYS A 422 -21.53 -19.55 60.75
N ILE A 423 -21.23 -19.19 59.51
CA ILE A 423 -22.11 -19.43 58.35
C ILE A 423 -22.19 -20.92 58.02
N ASN A 424 -21.05 -21.63 58.02
CA ASN A 424 -21.03 -23.08 57.81
C ASN A 424 -21.72 -23.83 58.97
N ALA A 425 -21.64 -23.30 60.20
CA ALA A 425 -22.39 -23.82 61.35
C ALA A 425 -23.89 -23.54 61.25
N SER A 426 -24.33 -22.41 60.70
CA SER A 426 -25.76 -22.11 60.51
C SER A 426 -26.38 -22.88 59.34
N SER A 427 -25.58 -23.31 58.35
CA SER A 427 -26.03 -24.20 57.27
C SER A 427 -26.02 -25.69 57.64
N ALA A 428 -25.43 -26.04 58.79
CA ALA A 428 -25.36 -27.41 59.32
C ALA A 428 -26.38 -27.69 60.44
N VAL A 429 -27.23 -26.71 60.75
CA VAL A 429 -28.46 -26.82 61.55
C VAL A 429 -29.64 -26.74 60.61
#